data_AF-A0A356BTR8-F1
#
_entry.id   AF-A0A356BTR8-F1
#
_cell.length_a   1.000
_cell.length_b   1.000
_cell.length_c   1.000
_cell.angle_alpha   90.00
_cell.angle_beta   90.00
_cell.angle_gamma   90.00
#
_symmetry.space_group_name_H-M   'P 1'
#
loop_
_entity.id
_entity.type
_entity.pdbx_description
1 polymer ?
#
loop_
_entity_poly.entity_id
_entity_poly.type
_entity_poly.pdbx_seq_one_letter_code
_entity_poly.pdbx_strand_id
1 'polypeptide(L)' 'MHRKRGFSMEKKKARWGWVFVTPSLILFAAFSFYPIINAFYESFFNRNLLSLRPPRFVGWDNYTYLFG' A
#
# COMPACT_ATOMS: atom_id res chain seq x y z
N MET A 1 -1.66 -51.09 -12.52
CA MET A 1 -1.41 -50.24 -11.34
C MET A 1 -1.13 -48.80 -11.77
N HIS A 2 -2.07 -47.86 -11.60
CA HIS A 2 -1.85 -46.43 -11.90
C HIS A 2 -1.34 -45.70 -10.64
N ARG A 3 -0.03 -45.45 -10.58
CA ARG A 3 0.58 -44.68 -9.48
C ARG A 3 0.26 -43.20 -9.69
N LYS A 4 -0.77 -42.67 -9.02
CA LYS A 4 -1.09 -41.23 -9.02
C LYS A 4 0.08 -40.46 -8.37
N ARG A 5 0.93 -39.89 -9.23
CA ARG A 5 2.13 -39.13 -8.89
C ARG A 5 1.75 -37.80 -8.22
N GLY A 6 2.07 -37.66 -6.94
CA GLY A 6 2.72 -36.47 -6.35
C GLY A 6 2.00 -35.11 -6.25
N PHE A 7 0.85 -34.85 -6.88
CA PHE A 7 0.29 -33.47 -6.89
C PHE A 7 -0.26 -32.98 -5.54
N SER A 8 -0.67 -33.89 -4.65
CA SER A 8 -1.34 -33.52 -3.39
C SER A 8 -0.39 -32.92 -2.35
N MET A 9 0.86 -33.41 -2.30
CA MET A 9 1.84 -32.93 -1.31
C MET A 9 2.42 -31.57 -1.69
N GLU A 10 2.64 -31.33 -2.99
CA GLU A 10 3.14 -30.04 -3.49
C GLU A 10 2.12 -28.91 -3.27
N LYS A 11 0.82 -29.17 -3.48
CA LYS A 11 -0.24 -28.20 -3.15
C LYS A 11 -0.30 -27.87 -1.65
N LYS A 12 -0.11 -28.87 -0.79
CA LYS A 12 -0.08 -28.65 0.67
C LYS A 12 1.12 -27.80 1.09
N LYS A 13 2.31 -28.04 0.51
CA LYS A 13 3.51 -27.21 0.75
C LYS A 13 3.33 -25.78 0.26
N ALA A 14 2.77 -25.60 -0.94
CA ALA A 14 2.51 -24.27 -1.51
C ALA A 14 1.59 -23.43 -0.60
N ARG A 15 0.56 -24.03 0.01
CA ARG A 15 -0.32 -23.34 0.96
C ARG A 15 0.44 -22.80 2.16
N TRP A 16 1.33 -23.61 2.74
CA TRP A 16 2.16 -23.16 3.86
C TRP A 16 3.15 -22.08 3.45
N GLY A 17 3.74 -22.16 2.25
CA GLY A 17 4.57 -21.09 1.70
C GLY A 17 3.85 -19.75 1.66
N TRP A 18 2.59 -19.74 1.20
CA TRP A 18 1.76 -18.52 1.24
C TRP A 18 1.48 -18.03 2.66
N VAL A 19 1.15 -18.93 3.60
CA VAL A 19 0.92 -18.54 5.01
C VAL A 19 2.15 -17.86 5.61
N PHE A 20 3.36 -18.34 5.31
CA PHE A 20 4.59 -17.73 5.83
C PHE A 20 4.98 -16.43 5.14
N VAL A 21 4.71 -16.29 3.83
CA VAL A 21 5.09 -15.08 3.06
C VAL A 21 4.06 -13.95 3.19
N THR A 22 2.79 -14.29 3.39
CA THR A 22 1.68 -13.30 3.43
C THR A 22 1.88 -12.20 4.48
N PRO A 23 2.30 -12.46 5.73
CA PRO A 23 2.53 -11.40 6.72
C PRO A 23 3.58 -10.38 6.26
N SER A 24 4.68 -10.87 5.68
CA SER A 24 5.73 -9.99 5.13
C SER A 24 5.22 -9.18 3.95
N LEU A 25 4.42 -9.77 3.06
CA LEU A 25 3.80 -9.04 1.95
C LEU A 25 2.82 -7.97 2.43
N ILE A 26 2.01 -8.25 3.44
CA ILE A 26 1.08 -7.27 4.02
C ILE A 26 1.86 -6.10 4.62
N LEU A 27 2.89 -6.38 5.42
CA LEU A 27 3.73 -5.32 6.00
C LEU A 27 4.43 -4.52 4.91
N PHE A 28 5.06 -5.19 3.94
CA PHE A 28 5.72 -4.52 2.83
C PHE A 28 4.75 -3.62 2.05
N ALA A 29 3.56 -4.12 1.71
CA ALA A 29 2.54 -3.34 1.02
C ALA A 29 2.06 -2.15 1.87
N ALA A 30 1.78 -2.37 3.15
CA ALA A 30 1.37 -1.30 4.06
C ALA A 30 2.42 -0.19 4.13
N PHE A 31 3.68 -0.53 4.40
CA PHE A 31 4.76 0.46 4.48
C PHE A 31 5.09 1.14 3.15
N SER A 32 4.91 0.44 2.02
CA SER A 32 5.18 1.01 0.70
C SER A 32 4.05 1.94 0.22
N PHE A 33 2.80 1.52 0.38
CA PHE A 33 1.65 2.24 -0.17
C PHE A 33 1.07 3.29 0.79
N TYR A 34 1.13 3.07 2.10
CA TYR A 34 0.65 4.04 3.09
C TYR A 34 1.23 5.45 2.90
N PRO A 35 2.55 5.67 2.81
CA PRO A 35 3.10 7.02 2.64
C PRO A 35 2.71 7.64 1.30
N ILE A 36 2.57 6.84 0.23
CA ILE A 36 2.15 7.32 -1.09
C ILE A 36 0.71 7.83 -1.03
N ILE A 37 -0.19 7.03 -0.45
CA ILE A 37 -1.61 7.40 -0.28
C ILE A 37 -1.72 8.62 0.63
N ASN A 38 -0.94 8.67 1.71
CA ASN A 38 -0.93 9.81 2.63
C ASN A 38 -0.42 11.09 1.95
N ALA A 39 0.65 11.01 1.15
CA ALA A 39 1.16 12.15 0.39
C ALA A 39 0.16 12.62 -0.67
N PHE A 40 -0.50 11.68 -1.35
CA PHE A 40 -1.58 11.99 -2.29
C PHE A 40 -2.75 12.68 -1.59
N TYR A 41 -3.21 12.17 -0.45
CA TYR A 41 -4.25 12.83 0.35
C TYR A 41 -3.82 14.24 0.79
N GLU A 42 -2.59 14.38 1.31
CA GLU A 42 -2.04 15.65 1.79
C GLU A 42 -1.95 16.70 0.67
N SER A 43 -1.75 16.28 -0.58
CA SER A 43 -1.66 17.21 -1.72
C SER A 43 -2.93 18.03 -1.98
N PHE A 44 -4.08 17.58 -1.48
CA PHE A 44 -5.34 18.34 -1.52
C PHE A 44 -5.49 19.36 -0.37
N PHE A 45 -4.51 19.42 0.53
CA PHE A 45 -4.49 20.33 1.66
C PHE A 45 -3.36 21.35 1.50
N ASN A 46 -3.60 22.55 2.02
CA ASN A 46 -2.55 23.53 2.22
C ASN A 46 -2.10 23.45 3.68
N ARG A 47 -0.89 22.93 3.88
CA ARG A 47 -0.27 22.76 5.19
C ARG A 47 0.97 23.63 5.30
N ASN A 48 0.95 24.55 6.25
CA ASN A 48 2.12 25.34 6.61
C ASN A 48 2.87 24.62 7.74
N LEU A 49 4.04 24.04 7.43
CA LEU A 49 4.86 23.30 8.38
C LEU A 49 5.38 24.16 9.55
N LEU A 50 5.39 25.49 9.40
CA LEU A 50 5.81 26.46 10.42
C LEU A 50 4.64 26.97 11.27
N SER A 51 3.42 26.52 10.99
CA SER A 51 2.21 26.92 11.71
C SER A 51 1.59 25.73 12.44
N LEU A 52 1.12 25.95 13.67
CA LEU A 52 0.32 24.96 14.41
C LEU A 52 -1.14 24.88 13.92
N ARG A 53 -1.51 25.65 12.88
CA ARG A 53 -2.86 25.63 12.33
C ARG A 53 -3.14 24.30 11.63
N PRO A 54 -4.38 23.77 11.74
CA PRO A 54 -4.75 22.56 11.04
C PRO A 54 -4.65 22.76 9.51
N PRO A 55 -4.32 21.69 8.75
CA PRO A 55 -4.28 21.75 7.29
C PRO A 55 -5.62 22.21 6.73
N ARG A 56 -5.61 23.18 5.82
CA ARG A 56 -6.84 23.65 5.16
C ARG A 56 -7.07 22.80 3.91
N PHE A 57 -8.23 22.19 3.75
CA PHE A 57 -8.59 21.55 2.48
C PHE A 57 -8.72 22.62 1.39
N VAL A 58 -7.99 22.44 0.30
CA VAL A 58 -7.98 23.37 -0.85
C VAL A 58 -8.30 22.67 -2.17
N GLY A 59 -8.59 21.36 -2.15
CA GLY A 59 -8.95 20.61 -3.34
C GLY A 59 -7.82 20.66 -4.38
N TRP A 60 -8.14 21.16 -5.58
CA TRP A 60 -7.20 21.20 -6.71
C TRP A 60 -6.37 22.49 -6.80
N ASP A 61 -6.56 23.43 -5.88
CA ASP A 61 -5.90 24.76 -5.92
C ASP A 61 -4.37 24.65 -6.01
N ASN A 62 -3.77 23.66 -5.32
CA ASN A 62 -2.34 23.41 -5.39
C ASN A 62 -1.88 23.01 -6.80
N TYR A 63 -2.69 22.23 -7.53
CA TYR A 63 -2.37 21.78 -8.88
C TYR A 63 -2.58 22.90 -9.89
N THR A 64 -3.65 23.69 -9.76
CA THR A 64 -3.88 24.84 -10.65
C THR A 64 -2.81 25.91 -10.46
N TYR A 65 -2.31 26.12 -9.24
CA TYR A 65 -1.17 27.00 -8.98
C TYR A 65 0.14 26.51 -9.64
N LEU A 66 0.36 25.19 -9.71
CA LEU A 66 1.59 24.63 -10.27
C LEU A 66 1.58 24.56 -11.81
N PHE A 67 0.40 24.44 -12.43
CA PHE A 67 0.26 24.18 -13.86
C PHE A 67 -0.48 25.27 -14.65
N GLY A 68 -1.03 26.28 -13.98
CA GLY A 68 -1.65 27.48 -14.58
C GLY A 68 -0.72 28.68 -14.53
#